data_AF-A0A935I6R6-F1
#
_entry.id   AF-A0A935I6R6-F1
#
_cell.length_a   1.000
_cell.length_b   1.000
_cell.length_c   1.000
_cell.angle_alpha   90.00
_cell.angle_beta   90.00
_cell.angle_gamma   90.00
#
_symmetry.space_group_name_H-M   'P 1'
#
loop_
_entity.id
_entity.type
_entity.pdbx_description
1 polymer ?
#
loop_
_entity_poly.entity_id
_entity_poly.type
_entity_poly.pdbx_seq_one_letter_code
_entity_poly.pdbx_strand_id
1 'polypeptide(L)'
;MLSFTVAVYIAVAFLGIYLFTKLFSKNPSKFIIGIIHGSLGLFGIACLIFYVSFSGAESPAISILLFVAALFVGGGMLAAKMTKKKFPLWIALIHIAFAATGIYYLIIFWLK
;
A
#
# COMPACT_ATOMS: atom_id res chain seq x y z
N MET A 1 -1.19 3.73 -18.63
CA MET A 1 -1.21 4.14 -17.21
C MET A 1 -1.23 2.95 -16.25
N LEU A 2 -2.04 1.91 -16.50
CA LEU A 2 -2.09 0.71 -15.66
C LEU A 2 -0.71 0.08 -15.37
N SER A 3 0.13 -0.17 -16.39
CA SER A 3 1.46 -0.76 -16.19
C SER A 3 2.37 0.09 -15.30
N PHE A 4 2.27 1.41 -15.40
CA PHE A 4 3.01 2.33 -14.53
C PHE A 4 2.53 2.20 -13.08
N THR A 5 1.21 2.13 -12.86
CA THR A 5 0.65 1.91 -11.53
C THR A 5 1.07 0.57 -10.93
N VAL A 6 1.13 -0.49 -11.72
CA VAL A 6 1.66 -1.79 -11.29
C VAL A 6 3.11 -1.66 -10.84
N ALA A 7 3.97 -0.99 -11.64
CA ALA A 7 5.36 -0.75 -11.28
C ALA A 7 5.50 0.04 -9.97
N VAL A 8 4.66 1.07 -9.76
CA VAL A 8 4.60 1.81 -8.49
C VAL A 8 4.26 0.87 -7.32
N TYR A 9 3.24 0.02 -7.46
CA TYR A 9 2.85 -0.89 -6.39
C TYR A 9 3.87 -1.99 -6.10
N ILE A 10 4.65 -2.41 -7.11
CA ILE A 10 5.80 -3.30 -6.90
C ILE A 10 6.86 -2.60 -6.03
N ALA A 11 7.18 -1.33 -6.33
CA ALA A 11 8.11 -0.56 -5.50
C ALA A 11 7.58 -0.35 -4.06
N VAL A 12 6.28 -0.07 -3.93
CA VAL A 12 5.59 0.02 -2.62
C VAL A 12 5.69 -1.29 -1.86
N ALA A 13 5.52 -2.44 -2.53
CA ALA A 13 5.64 -3.76 -1.92
C ALA A 13 7.04 -4.02 -1.36
N PHE A 14 8.09 -3.71 -2.11
CA PHE A 14 9.47 -3.85 -1.63
C PHE A 14 9.74 -2.98 -0.39
N LEU A 15 9.28 -1.73 -0.40
CA LEU A 15 9.35 -0.86 0.78
C LEU A 15 8.53 -1.41 1.95
N GLY A 16 7.35 -1.98 1.68
CA GLY A 16 6.48 -2.59 2.67
C GLY A 16 7.13 -3.80 3.34
N ILE A 17 7.76 -4.68 2.55
CA ILE A 17 8.54 -5.83 3.06
C ILE A 17 9.70 -5.35 3.93
N TYR A 18 10.45 -4.34 3.47
CA TYR A 18 11.52 -3.74 4.27
C TYR A 18 10.99 -3.18 5.60
N LEU A 19 9.89 -2.43 5.59
CA LEU A 19 9.30 -1.87 6.80
C LEU A 19 8.79 -2.96 7.75
N PHE A 20 8.17 -4.02 7.22
CA PHE A 20 7.67 -5.13 8.00
C PHE A 20 8.80 -5.90 8.68
N THR A 21 9.87 -6.24 7.97
CA THR A 21 11.04 -6.90 8.60
C THR A 21 11.66 -6.03 9.70
N LYS A 22 11.63 -4.70 9.54
CA LYS A 22 12.11 -3.76 10.57
C LYS A 22 11.20 -3.65 11.79
N LEU A 23 9.93 -4.08 11.74
CA LEU A 23 9.06 -4.15 12.93
C LEU A 23 9.55 -5.18 13.95
N PHE A 24 10.21 -6.25 13.48
CA PHE A 24 10.77 -7.32 14.33
C PHE A 24 12.26 -7.13 14.62
N SER A 25 12.87 -6.09 14.08
CA SER A 25 14.30 -5.81 14.26
C SER A 25 14.54 -4.99 15.52
N LYS A 26 15.68 -5.21 16.18
CA LYS A 26 16.17 -4.33 17.27
C LYS A 26 16.46 -2.90 16.78
N ASN A 27 16.67 -2.73 15.47
CA ASN A 27 16.95 -1.44 14.83
C ASN A 27 15.72 -0.98 14.03
N PRO A 28 14.84 -0.13 14.61
CA PRO A 28 13.61 0.28 13.95
C PRO A 28 13.89 1.11 12.69
N SER A 29 12.96 1.06 11.74
CA SER A 29 13.07 1.84 10.51
C SER A 29 12.98 3.34 10.77
N LYS A 30 13.74 4.13 9.99
CA LYS A 30 13.63 5.59 9.96
C LYS A 30 12.20 5.98 9.59
N PHE A 31 11.63 6.93 10.34
CA PHE A 31 10.26 7.40 10.15
C PHE A 31 9.97 7.85 8.71
N ILE A 32 10.92 8.55 8.08
CA ILE A 32 10.81 9.02 6.70
C ILE A 32 10.53 7.91 5.68
N ILE A 33 11.01 6.69 5.91
CA ILE A 33 10.78 5.55 5.01
C ILE A 33 9.30 5.15 5.04
N GLY A 34 8.66 5.21 6.21
CA GLY A 34 7.23 4.98 6.36
C GLY A 34 6.39 6.02 5.62
N ILE A 35 6.80 7.30 5.68
CA ILE A 35 6.16 8.37 4.90
C ILE A 35 6.30 8.08 3.40
N ILE A 36 7.52 7.82 2.91
CA ILE A 36 7.77 7.54 1.49
C ILE A 36 6.92 6.36 1.00
N HIS A 37 6.89 5.26 1.76
CA HIS A 37 6.06 4.10 1.44
C HIS A 37 4.57 4.47 1.37
N GLY A 38 4.04 5.18 2.36
CA GLY A 38 2.64 5.61 2.39
C GLY A 38 2.29 6.57 1.26
N SER A 39 3.16 7.53 0.96
CA SER A 39 2.99 8.49 -0.14
C SER A 39 3.00 7.79 -1.51
N LEU A 40 3.89 6.82 -1.72
CA LEU A 40 3.90 6.03 -2.96
C LEU A 40 2.64 5.16 -3.09
N GLY A 41 2.16 4.58 -1.98
CA GLY A 41 0.90 3.84 -1.97
C GLY A 41 -0.29 4.72 -2.35
N LEU A 42 -0.39 5.91 -1.73
CA LEU A 42 -1.44 6.89 -2.06
C LEU A 42 -1.35 7.36 -3.52
N PHE A 43 -0.14 7.60 -4.02
CA PHE A 43 0.08 7.95 -5.42
C PHE A 43 -0.37 6.83 -6.36
N GLY A 44 -0.10 5.56 -6.02
CA GLY A 44 -0.59 4.40 -6.74
C GLY A 44 -2.12 4.35 -6.82
N ILE A 45 -2.83 4.66 -5.71
CA ILE A 45 -4.30 4.78 -5.70
C ILE A 45 -4.75 5.90 -6.64
N ALA A 46 -4.13 7.07 -6.57
CA ALA A 46 -4.46 8.20 -7.43
C ALA A 46 -4.29 7.85 -8.92
N CYS A 47 -3.22 7.12 -9.28
CA CYS A 47 -3.03 6.63 -10.64
C CYS A 47 -4.11 5.63 -11.08
N LEU A 48 -4.58 4.73 -10.19
CA LEU A 48 -5.69 3.83 -10.51
C LEU A 48 -7.00 4.60 -10.72
N ILE A 49 -7.30 5.56 -9.87
CA ILE A 49 -8.49 6.40 -10.03
C ILE A 49 -8.43 7.14 -11.36
N PHE A 50 -7.30 7.75 -11.69
CA PHE A 50 -7.10 8.41 -12.97
C PHE A 50 -7.25 7.45 -14.15
N TYR A 51 -6.66 6.25 -14.07
CA TYR A 51 -6.83 5.23 -15.11
C TYR A 51 -8.31 4.91 -15.33
N VAL A 52 -9.10 4.68 -14.27
CA VAL A 52 -10.53 4.38 -14.38
C VAL A 52 -11.32 5.57 -14.94
N SER A 53 -11.03 6.79 -14.49
CA SER A 53 -11.76 7.99 -14.91
C SER A 53 -11.56 8.36 -16.38
N PHE A 54 -10.41 8.01 -16.97
CA PHE A 54 -10.02 8.51 -18.30
C PHE A 54 -9.81 7.43 -19.36
N SER A 55 -9.74 6.14 -19.01
CA SER A 55 -9.51 5.08 -20.01
C SER A 55 -10.78 4.56 -20.67
N GLY A 56 -11.95 4.71 -20.04
CA GLY A 56 -13.19 4.04 -20.47
C GLY A 56 -13.10 2.50 -20.43
N ALA A 57 -12.01 1.95 -19.88
CA ALA A 57 -11.75 0.52 -19.80
C ALA A 57 -12.38 -0.08 -18.53
N GLU A 58 -12.30 -1.41 -18.43
CA GLU A 58 -12.69 -2.10 -17.20
C GLU A 58 -11.91 -1.57 -15.99
N SER A 59 -12.54 -1.67 -14.81
CA SER A 59 -11.98 -1.14 -13.57
C SER A 59 -11.45 -2.27 -12.68
N PRO A 60 -10.22 -2.16 -12.13
CA PRO A 60 -9.72 -3.06 -11.10
C PRO A 60 -10.34 -2.72 -9.72
N ALA A 61 -11.67 -2.68 -9.65
CA ALA A 61 -12.41 -2.16 -8.50
C ALA A 61 -12.08 -2.88 -7.17
N ILE A 62 -11.87 -4.19 -7.23
CA ILE A 62 -11.48 -5.01 -6.06
C ILE A 62 -10.12 -4.54 -5.52
N SER A 63 -9.13 -4.34 -6.40
CA SER A 63 -7.81 -3.85 -5.99
C SER A 63 -7.89 -2.45 -5.40
N ILE A 64 -8.67 -1.55 -6.02
CA ILE A 64 -8.88 -0.19 -5.50
C ILE A 64 -9.46 -0.24 -4.09
N LEU A 65 -10.51 -1.03 -3.86
CA LEU A 65 -11.13 -1.18 -2.53
C LEU A 65 -10.13 -1.67 -1.49
N LEU A 66 -9.34 -2.69 -1.83
CA LEU A 66 -8.32 -3.26 -0.94
C LEU A 66 -7.19 -2.27 -0.65
N PHE A 67 -6.76 -1.47 -1.63
CA PHE A 67 -5.75 -0.43 -1.40
C PHE A 67 -6.26 0.70 -0.54
N VAL A 68 -7.52 1.12 -0.72
CA VAL A 68 -8.15 2.11 0.15
C VAL A 68 -8.23 1.58 1.59
N ALA A 69 -8.65 0.32 1.79
CA ALA A 69 -8.63 -0.30 3.11
C ALA A 69 -7.21 -0.35 3.70
N ALA A 70 -6.22 -0.78 2.91
CA ALA A 70 -4.82 -0.82 3.33
C ALA A 70 -4.28 0.58 3.68
N LEU A 71 -4.69 1.62 2.95
CA LEU A 71 -4.31 3.02 3.20
C LEU A 71 -4.82 3.49 4.57
N PHE A 72 -6.07 3.20 4.93
CA PHE A 72 -6.60 3.58 6.24
C PHE A 72 -5.88 2.86 7.38
N VAL A 73 -5.63 1.55 7.23
CA VAL A 73 -4.87 0.78 8.24
C VAL A 73 -3.43 1.30 8.35
N GLY A 74 -2.77 1.54 7.21
CA GLY A 74 -1.40 2.06 7.14
C GLY A 74 -1.26 3.48 7.71
N GLY A 75 -2.22 4.35 7.38
CA GLY A 75 -2.33 5.71 7.92
C GLY A 75 -2.53 5.70 9.44
N GLY A 76 -3.35 4.78 9.96
CA GLY A 76 -3.51 4.56 11.39
C GLY A 76 -2.20 4.18 12.09
N MET A 77 -1.41 3.27 11.50
CA MET A 77 -0.08 2.92 12.01
C MET A 77 0.89 4.10 11.99
N LEU A 78 0.87 4.90 10.91
CA LEU A 78 1.71 6.09 10.80
C LEU A 78 1.31 7.15 11.84
N ALA A 79 0.01 7.40 12.02
CA ALA A 79 -0.52 8.32 13.02
C ALA A 79 -0.19 7.88 14.45
N ALA A 80 -0.29 6.58 14.75
CA ALA A 80 0.14 6.01 16.02
C ALA A 80 1.63 6.29 16.27
N LYS A 81 2.48 6.09 15.25
CA LYS A 81 3.91 6.39 15.33
C LYS A 81 4.18 7.89 15.56
N MET A 82 3.46 8.79 14.89
CA MET A 82 3.57 10.24 15.07
C MET A 82 3.16 10.68 16.48
N THR A 83 2.13 10.06 17.04
CA THR A 83 1.61 10.35 18.38
C THR A 83 2.31 9.55 19.48
N LYS A 84 3.40 8.83 19.15
CA LYS A 84 4.14 7.94 20.05
C LYS A 84 3.27 6.88 20.74
N LYS A 85 2.11 6.56 20.16
CA LYS A 85 1.22 5.51 20.64
C LYS A 85 1.72 4.16 20.12
N LYS A 86 1.64 3.15 20.98
CA LYS A 86 1.85 1.75 20.56
C LYS A 86 0.65 1.32 19.73
N PHE A 87 0.90 0.59 18.65
CA PHE A 87 -0.14 -0.13 17.92
C PHE A 87 0.11 -1.63 18.06
N PRO A 88 -0.94 -2.45 18.15
CA PRO A 88 -0.76 -3.89 18.22
C PRO A 88 -0.31 -4.45 16.86
N LEU A 89 0.62 -5.41 16.91
CA LEU A 89 1.30 -5.96 15.73
C LEU A 89 0.33 -6.59 14.71
N TRP A 90 -0.80 -7.13 15.17
CA TRP A 90 -1.80 -7.73 14.27
C TRP A 90 -2.38 -6.71 13.27
N ILE A 91 -2.35 -5.40 13.57
CA ILE A 91 -2.75 -4.35 12.62
C ILE A 91 -1.81 -4.32 11.41
N ALA A 92 -0.51 -4.53 11.61
CA ALA A 92 0.45 -4.62 10.51
C ALA A 92 0.18 -5.86 9.62
N LEU A 93 -0.25 -6.97 10.22
CA LEU A 93 -0.64 -8.17 9.47
C LEU A 93 -1.90 -7.91 8.62
N ILE A 94 -2.90 -7.22 9.16
CA ILE A 94 -4.10 -6.84 8.41
C ILE A 94 -3.74 -5.90 7.26
N HIS A 95 -2.88 -4.91 7.50
CA HIS A 95 -2.40 -4.01 6.44
C HIS A 95 -1.74 -4.80 5.29
N ILE A 96 -0.86 -5.74 5.62
CA ILE A 96 -0.19 -6.59 4.63
C ILE A 96 -1.20 -7.47 3.90
N ALA A 97 -2.16 -8.07 4.60
CA ALA A 97 -3.18 -8.90 3.97
C ALA A 97 -3.96 -8.11 2.91
N PHE A 98 -4.42 -6.89 3.24
CA PHE A 98 -5.11 -6.03 2.28
C PHE A 98 -4.20 -5.58 1.13
N ALA A 99 -2.99 -5.10 1.44
CA ALA A 99 -2.05 -4.62 0.42
C ALA A 99 -1.62 -5.73 -0.54
N ALA A 100 -1.21 -6.89 -0.04
CA ALA A 100 -0.76 -8.02 -0.84
C ALA A 100 -1.90 -8.59 -1.71
N THR A 101 -3.10 -8.73 -1.14
CA THR A 101 -4.28 -9.19 -1.88
C THR A 101 -4.69 -8.18 -2.96
N GLY A 102 -4.62 -6.88 -2.65
CA GLY A 102 -4.87 -5.81 -3.63
C GLY A 102 -3.88 -5.84 -4.79
N ILE A 103 -2.59 -6.03 -4.49
CA ILE A 103 -1.52 -6.19 -5.49
C ILE A 103 -1.76 -7.43 -6.35
N TYR A 104 -2.11 -8.56 -5.73
CA TYR A 104 -2.39 -9.81 -6.45
C TYR A 104 -3.53 -9.63 -7.47
N TYR A 105 -4.66 -9.07 -7.05
CA TYR A 105 -5.76 -8.79 -7.97
C TYR A 105 -5.40 -7.76 -9.03
N LEU A 106 -4.54 -6.79 -8.71
CA LEU A 106 -4.11 -5.77 -9.67
C LEU A 106 -3.23 -6.40 -10.76
N ILE A 107 -2.33 -7.31 -10.38
CA ILE A 107 -1.47 -8.05 -11.31
C ILE A 107 -2.32 -8.95 -12.21
N ILE A 108 -3.29 -9.69 -11.64
CA ILE A 108 -4.20 -10.51 -12.44
C ILE A 108 -4.97 -9.65 -13.45
N PHE A 109 -5.50 -8.52 -13.00
CA PHE A 109 -6.20 -7.60 -13.87
C PHE A 109 -5.29 -7.04 -14.97
N TRP A 110 -4.03 -6.73 -14.66
CA TRP A 110 -3.06 -6.21 -15.61
C TRP A 110 -2.62 -7.22 -16.67
N LEU A 111 -2.64 -8.52 -16.35
CA LEU A 111 -2.26 -9.59 -17.27
C LEU A 111 -3.40 -10.07 -18.17
N LYS A 112 -4.64 -9.61 -17.92
CA LYS A 112 -5.81 -9.87 -18.77
C LYS A 112 -5.93 -8.80 -19.85
#